data_AF-A0A2A2FR47-F1
#
_entry.id   AF-A0A2A2FR47-F1
#
_cell.length_a   1.000
_cell.length_b   1.000
_cell.length_c   1.000
_cell.angle_alpha   90.00
_cell.angle_beta   90.00
_cell.angle_gamma   90.00
#
_symmetry.space_group_name_H-M   'P 1'
#
loop_
_entity.id
_entity.type
_entity.pdbx_description
1 polymer ?
#
loop_
_entity_poly.entity_id
_entity_poly.type
_entity_poly.pdbx_seq_one_letter_code
_entity_poly.pdbx_strand_id
1 'polypeptide(L)'
;MDSPLDTTVARVPITVRCLDEHGRPVRLSARTLGRGSTDLQDLLRRAYAAVREDCPAETVTVSFLEDCRGRLQLEYLVVDRTRPSRWRRNRERGRAEDVRTALTEATIVVTLAVEAVGAVAAASTARWSEGDTPDFADLVLDGARTVRLPGAVRDLLGDDAVLELLRGTMAMFLDDDVEQLVIGKDPELPGRYQETVVTRSPALVRFLRGGPLAGLVPGGSERP
;
A
#
# COMPACT_ATOMS: atom_id res chain seq x y z
N MET A 1 40.69 9.96 -4.19
CA MET A 1 39.72 9.66 -5.24
C MET A 1 38.68 8.73 -4.64
N ASP A 2 37.55 9.29 -4.21
CA ASP A 2 36.41 8.50 -3.75
C ASP A 2 35.74 7.84 -4.96
N SER A 3 35.78 6.52 -5.02
CA SER A 3 35.00 5.76 -6.00
C SER A 3 33.51 6.09 -5.80
N PRO A 4 32.73 6.32 -6.88
CA PRO A 4 31.31 6.57 -6.75
C PRO A 4 30.66 5.37 -6.04
N LEU A 5 29.78 5.66 -5.07
CA LEU A 5 28.93 4.65 -4.44
C LEU A 5 28.11 3.98 -5.56
N ASP A 6 28.38 2.70 -5.82
CA ASP A 6 27.60 1.89 -6.74
C ASP A 6 26.25 1.64 -6.06
N THR A 7 25.29 2.54 -6.31
CA THR A 7 23.98 2.49 -5.67
C THR A 7 23.15 1.47 -6.45
N THR A 8 22.90 0.31 -5.85
CA THR A 8 21.96 -0.63 -6.45
C THR A 8 20.55 -0.15 -6.14
N VAL A 9 19.76 0.09 -7.19
CA VAL A 9 18.39 0.63 -7.11
C VAL A 9 17.41 -0.43 -7.59
N ALA A 10 16.56 -0.92 -6.70
CA ALA A 10 15.35 -1.66 -7.07
C ALA A 10 14.22 -0.66 -7.34
N ARG A 11 13.45 -0.85 -8.43
CA ARG A 11 12.33 0.00 -8.84
C ARG A 11 11.08 -0.84 -9.08
N VAL A 12 9.96 -0.42 -8.49
CA VAL A 12 8.63 -1.01 -8.69
C VAL A 12 7.66 0.12 -9.05
N PRO A 13 7.18 0.21 -10.30
CA PRO A 13 6.24 1.25 -10.68
C PRO A 13 4.79 0.85 -10.33
N ILE A 14 4.05 1.74 -9.67
CA ILE A 14 2.59 1.64 -9.57
C ILE A 14 1.97 2.83 -10.28
N THR A 15 0.89 2.59 -11.02
CA THR A 15 0.03 3.66 -11.54
C THR A 15 -1.18 3.84 -10.64
N VAL A 16 -1.42 5.06 -10.19
CA VAL A 16 -2.62 5.45 -9.46
C VAL A 16 -3.33 6.56 -10.24
N ARG A 17 -4.66 6.50 -10.31
CA ARG A 17 -5.49 7.55 -10.92
C ARG A 17 -6.48 8.06 -9.88
N CYS A 18 -6.51 9.37 -9.70
CA CYS A 18 -7.47 10.04 -8.83
C CYS A 18 -8.55 10.67 -9.71
N LEU A 19 -9.81 10.27 -9.53
CA LEU A 19 -10.93 10.67 -10.36
C LEU A 19 -12.04 11.31 -9.52
N ASP A 20 -12.77 12.26 -10.12
CA ASP A 20 -13.97 12.88 -9.56
C ASP A 20 -15.23 12.00 -9.77
N GLU A 21 -16.40 12.48 -9.33
CA GLU A 21 -17.68 11.77 -9.47
C GLU A 21 -18.08 11.49 -10.94
N HIS A 22 -17.51 12.26 -11.88
CA HIS A 22 -17.73 12.14 -13.31
C HIS A 22 -16.67 11.28 -14.00
N GLY A 23 -15.75 10.68 -13.25
CA GLY A 23 -14.64 9.88 -13.77
C GLY A 23 -13.54 10.72 -14.43
N ARG A 24 -13.49 12.03 -14.19
CA ARG A 24 -12.47 12.93 -14.73
C ARG A 24 -11.28 12.98 -13.78
N PRO A 25 -10.05 13.12 -14.31
CA PRO A 25 -8.91 13.16 -13.43
C PRO A 25 -8.84 14.42 -12.57
N VAL A 26 -8.45 14.22 -11.32
CA VAL A 26 -8.31 15.25 -10.30
C VAL A 26 -6.83 15.54 -10.09
N ARG A 27 -6.48 16.82 -10.01
CA ARG A 27 -5.13 17.25 -9.63
C ARG A 27 -5.03 17.32 -8.11
N LEU A 28 -4.00 16.69 -7.56
CA LEU A 28 -3.80 16.72 -6.12
C LEU A 28 -3.03 17.97 -5.68
N SER A 29 -3.38 18.49 -4.51
CA SER A 29 -2.62 19.58 -3.92
C SER A 29 -1.22 19.10 -3.49
N ALA A 30 -0.25 20.02 -3.50
CA ALA A 30 1.12 19.73 -3.05
C ALA A 30 1.15 19.23 -1.59
N ARG A 31 0.20 19.67 -0.77
CA ARG A 31 0.03 19.23 0.62
C ARG A 31 -0.33 17.75 0.67
N THR A 32 -1.33 17.31 -0.11
CA THR A 32 -1.76 15.92 -0.16
C THR A 32 -0.66 15.02 -0.69
N LEU A 33 0.04 15.44 -1.75
CA LEU A 33 1.18 14.70 -2.30
C LEU A 33 2.31 14.56 -1.27
N GLY A 34 2.66 15.64 -0.57
CA GLY A 34 3.73 15.64 0.43
C GLY A 34 3.40 14.75 1.64
N ARG A 35 2.19 14.88 2.18
CA ARG A 35 1.70 14.04 3.29
C ARG A 35 1.60 12.58 2.87
N GLY A 36 0.88 12.31 1.78
CA GLY A 36 0.69 10.97 1.25
C GLY A 36 2.03 10.28 0.92
N SER A 37 3.03 11.03 0.45
CA SER A 37 4.37 10.48 0.23
C SER A 37 5.08 10.08 1.51
N THR A 38 4.97 10.90 2.55
CA THR A 38 5.59 10.59 3.84
C THR A 38 4.93 9.37 4.48
N ASP A 39 3.60 9.36 4.52
CA ASP A 39 2.84 8.29 5.16
C ASP A 39 2.97 6.97 4.38
N LEU A 40 3.02 7.01 3.04
CA LEU A 40 3.26 5.83 2.20
C LEU A 40 4.69 5.28 2.33
N GLN A 41 5.70 6.15 2.49
CA GLN A 41 7.07 5.70 2.78
C GLN A 41 7.12 4.89 4.09
N ASP A 42 6.48 5.39 5.14
CA ASP A 42 6.45 4.70 6.43
C ASP A 42 5.63 3.42 6.39
N LEU A 43 4.50 3.43 5.67
CA LEU A 43 3.68 2.24 5.46
C LEU A 43 4.46 1.16 4.71
N LEU A 44 5.19 1.53 3.66
CA LEU A 44 6.00 0.59 2.91
C LEU A 44 7.18 0.06 3.73
N ARG A 45 7.84 0.89 4.54
CA ARG A 45 8.90 0.43 5.46
C ARG A 45 8.38 -0.64 6.43
N ARG A 46 7.17 -0.46 6.96
CA ARG A 46 6.52 -1.44 7.84
C ARG A 46 6.17 -2.72 7.10
N ALA A 47 5.54 -2.63 5.93
CA ALA A 47 5.21 -3.79 5.11
C ALA A 47 6.48 -4.56 4.68
N TYR A 48 7.54 -3.85 4.32
CA TYR A 48 8.83 -4.42 3.97
C TYR A 48 9.50 -5.14 5.14
N ALA A 49 9.46 -4.55 6.34
CA ALA A 49 9.96 -5.20 7.55
C ALA A 49 9.16 -6.47 7.87
N ALA A 50 7.84 -6.44 7.72
CA ALA A 50 6.97 -7.61 7.92
C ALA A 50 7.28 -8.74 6.92
N VAL A 51 7.58 -8.41 5.66
CA VAL A 51 7.94 -9.40 4.63
C VAL A 51 9.34 -10.00 4.86
N ARG A 52 10.30 -9.20 5.35
CA ARG A 52 11.70 -9.63 5.44
C ARG A 52 12.14 -10.22 6.77
N GLU A 53 11.36 -10.05 7.83
CA GLU A 53 11.53 -10.53 9.22
C GLU A 53 12.90 -10.25 9.93
N ASP A 54 13.99 -9.96 9.22
CA ASP A 54 15.37 -10.03 9.74
C ASP A 54 16.38 -9.03 9.12
N CYS A 55 15.93 -8.01 8.37
CA CYS A 55 16.86 -7.07 7.72
C CYS A 55 16.81 -5.65 8.30
N PRO A 56 17.97 -4.96 8.42
CA PRO A 56 18.00 -3.57 8.83
C PRO A 56 17.17 -2.73 7.85
N ALA A 57 16.41 -1.77 8.38
CA ALA A 57 15.54 -0.90 7.60
C ALA A 57 16.34 -0.13 6.55
N GLU A 58 16.34 -0.62 5.31
CA GLU A 58 16.92 0.08 4.18
C GLU A 58 16.14 1.38 3.95
N THR A 59 16.82 2.44 3.49
CA THR A 59 16.14 3.71 3.22
C THR A 59 15.29 3.58 1.97
N VAL A 60 13.99 3.33 2.17
CA VAL A 60 12.95 3.39 1.14
C VAL A 60 12.63 4.84 0.85
N THR A 61 12.68 5.22 -0.43
CA THR A 61 12.18 6.50 -0.96
C THR A 61 11.01 6.23 -1.89
N VAL A 62 9.93 7.01 -1.74
CA VAL A 62 8.78 6.96 -2.65
C VAL A 62 8.63 8.30 -3.34
N SER A 63 8.71 8.32 -4.66
CA SER A 63 8.43 9.51 -5.46
C SER A 63 7.07 9.44 -6.12
N PHE A 64 6.34 10.56 -6.09
CA PHE A 64 5.09 10.76 -6.83
C PHE A 64 5.42 11.59 -8.07
N LEU A 65 5.22 11.01 -9.24
CA LEU A 65 5.24 11.72 -10.51
C LEU A 65 3.78 11.91 -10.93
N GLU A 66 3.23 13.08 -10.62
CA GLU A 66 1.91 13.46 -11.13
C GLU A 66 2.05 13.97 -12.56
N ASP A 67 1.31 13.38 -13.48
CA ASP A 67 1.18 13.89 -14.85
C ASP A 67 0.09 14.96 -14.94
N CYS A 68 0.02 15.65 -16.09
CA CYS A 68 -0.95 16.73 -16.29
C CYS A 68 -2.43 16.29 -16.25
N ARG A 69 -2.70 14.98 -16.17
CA ARG A 69 -4.00 14.31 -16.16
C ARG A 69 -4.27 13.58 -14.84
N GLY A 70 -3.73 14.02 -13.71
CA GLY A 70 -4.08 13.46 -12.39
C GLY A 70 -3.72 11.98 -12.20
N ARG A 71 -2.84 11.46 -13.07
CA ARG A 71 -2.25 10.13 -12.90
C ARG A 71 -0.98 10.30 -12.09
N LEU A 72 -0.87 9.51 -11.05
CA LEU A 72 0.32 9.40 -10.21
C LEU A 72 1.08 8.15 -10.64
N GLN A 73 2.33 8.32 -11.02
CA GLN A 73 3.28 7.23 -11.09
C GLN A 73 4.09 7.23 -9.80
N LEU A 74 3.98 6.14 -9.04
CA LEU A 74 4.73 5.92 -7.82
C LEU A 74 5.93 5.06 -8.13
N GLU A 75 7.09 5.48 -7.66
CA GLU A 75 8.32 4.72 -7.78
C GLU A 75 8.92 4.51 -6.40
N TYR A 76 9.10 3.25 -6.06
CA TYR A 76 9.80 2.84 -4.85
C TYR A 76 11.26 2.61 -5.18
N LEU A 77 12.13 3.28 -4.44
CA LEU A 77 13.58 3.19 -4.59
C LEU A 77 14.18 2.79 -3.25
N VAL A 78 14.93 1.68 -3.25
CA VAL A 78 15.80 1.33 -2.14
C VAL A 78 17.23 1.71 -2.50
N VAL A 79 17.87 2.49 -1.64
CA VAL A 79 19.25 2.96 -1.84
C VAL A 79 20.16 2.20 -0.88
N ASP A 80 20.91 1.21 -1.39
CA ASP A 80 22.00 0.61 -0.62
C ASP A 80 23.22 1.56 -0.64
N ARG A 81 23.56 2.15 0.52
CA ARG A 81 24.69 3.06 0.68
C ARG A 81 25.97 2.38 1.16
N THR A 82 26.01 1.04 1.22
CA THR A 82 27.22 0.33 1.65
C THR A 82 28.29 0.35 0.55
N ARG A 83 29.55 0.67 0.91
CA ARG A 83 30.67 0.72 -0.05
C ARG A 83 30.92 -0.69 -0.61
N PRO A 84 30.81 -0.91 -1.94
CA PRO A 84 31.08 -2.21 -2.52
C PRO A 84 32.59 -2.49 -2.47
N SER A 85 32.98 -3.62 -1.88
CA SER A 85 34.34 -4.16 -2.03
C SER A 85 34.36 -5.07 -3.26
N ARG A 86 35.47 -5.08 -4.02
CA ARG A 86 35.61 -5.83 -5.29
C ARG A 86 35.28 -7.32 -5.19
N TRP A 87 35.26 -7.90 -3.99
CA TRP A 87 34.95 -9.30 -3.70
C TRP A 87 33.44 -9.62 -3.51
N ARG A 88 32.54 -8.63 -3.54
CA ARG A 88 31.11 -8.81 -3.20
C ARG A 88 30.11 -8.76 -4.35
N ARG A 89 30.52 -8.44 -5.59
CA ARG A 89 29.60 -8.23 -6.73
C ARG A 89 28.58 -9.34 -6.98
N ASN A 90 28.97 -10.62 -6.89
CA ASN A 90 28.03 -11.73 -7.11
C ASN A 90 27.02 -11.91 -5.96
N ARG A 91 27.41 -11.56 -4.72
CA ARG A 91 26.50 -11.55 -3.55
C ARG A 91 25.57 -10.33 -3.56
N GLU A 92 26.04 -9.21 -4.08
CA GLU A 92 25.26 -7.97 -4.22
C GLU A 92 24.13 -8.11 -5.25
N ARG A 93 24.33 -8.86 -6.33
CA ARG A 93 23.27 -9.12 -7.33
C ARG A 93 22.12 -9.95 -6.77
N GLY A 94 22.42 -11.04 -6.05
CA GLY A 94 21.39 -11.84 -5.37
C GLY A 94 20.63 -11.01 -4.33
N ARG A 95 21.35 -10.23 -3.51
CA ARG A 95 20.74 -9.33 -2.53
C ARG A 95 19.83 -8.28 -3.19
N ALA A 96 20.22 -7.71 -4.32
CA ALA A 96 19.40 -6.73 -5.04
C ALA A 96 18.12 -7.34 -5.61
N GLU A 97 18.19 -8.59 -6.10
CA GLU A 97 17.03 -9.34 -6.53
C GLU A 97 16.10 -9.67 -5.36
N ASP A 98 16.65 -10.09 -4.21
CA ASP A 98 15.89 -10.35 -2.98
C ASP A 98 15.20 -9.09 -2.45
N VAL A 99 15.91 -7.95 -2.42
CA VAL A 99 15.37 -6.64 -2.04
C VAL A 99 14.24 -6.24 -2.98
N ARG A 100 14.40 -6.43 -4.29
CA ARG A 100 13.36 -6.13 -5.28
C ARG A 100 12.13 -7.01 -5.10
N THR A 101 12.32 -8.30 -4.83
CA THR A 101 11.21 -9.24 -4.56
C THR A 101 10.45 -8.81 -3.31
N ALA A 102 11.15 -8.57 -2.20
CA ALA A 102 10.53 -8.13 -0.96
C ALA A 102 9.84 -6.75 -1.09
N LEU A 103 10.41 -5.84 -1.87
CA LEU A 103 9.77 -4.55 -2.16
C LEU A 103 8.50 -4.71 -3.00
N THR A 104 8.50 -5.65 -3.94
CA THR A 104 7.33 -5.99 -4.74
C THR A 104 6.23 -6.59 -3.88
N GLU A 105 6.58 -7.51 -2.99
CA GLU A 105 5.65 -8.11 -2.03
C GLU A 105 5.09 -7.07 -1.05
N ALA A 106 5.94 -6.22 -0.47
CA ALA A 106 5.52 -5.13 0.40
C ALA A 106 4.57 -4.16 -0.33
N THR A 107 4.87 -3.86 -1.59
CA THR A 107 4.02 -3.02 -2.45
C THR A 107 2.64 -3.65 -2.68
N ILE A 108 2.60 -4.96 -2.94
CA ILE A 108 1.35 -5.72 -3.09
C ILE A 108 0.55 -5.67 -1.79
N VAL A 109 1.21 -5.91 -0.65
CA VAL A 109 0.58 -5.87 0.68
C VAL A 109 -0.03 -4.49 0.96
N VAL A 110 0.70 -3.40 0.72
CA VAL A 110 0.20 -2.03 0.90
C VAL A 110 -0.99 -1.75 -0.01
N THR A 111 -0.91 -2.16 -1.27
CA THR A 111 -2.01 -1.96 -2.23
C THR A 111 -3.26 -2.72 -1.80
N LEU A 112 -3.11 -3.96 -1.34
CA LEU A 112 -4.20 -4.79 -0.85
C LEU A 112 -4.78 -4.28 0.48
N ALA A 113 -3.97 -3.65 1.33
CA ALA A 113 -4.45 -3.00 2.55
C ALA A 113 -5.36 -1.80 2.22
N VAL A 114 -4.96 -0.97 1.24
CA VAL A 114 -5.80 0.14 0.74
C VAL A 114 -7.11 -0.39 0.14
N GLU A 115 -7.03 -1.46 -0.66
CA GLU A 115 -8.20 -2.14 -1.22
C GLU A 115 -9.15 -2.67 -0.14
N ALA A 116 -8.61 -3.35 0.87
CA ALA A 116 -9.37 -3.92 1.97
C ALA A 116 -10.08 -2.84 2.77
N VAL A 117 -9.42 -1.71 3.06
CA VAL A 117 -10.05 -0.55 3.73
C VAL A 117 -11.24 -0.03 2.91
N GLY A 118 -11.06 0.13 1.59
CA GLY A 118 -12.14 0.55 0.69
C GLY A 118 -13.31 -0.43 0.68
N ALA A 119 -13.02 -1.73 0.60
CA ALA A 119 -14.03 -2.78 0.59
C ALA A 119 -14.81 -2.84 1.93
N VAL A 120 -14.11 -2.74 3.05
CA VAL A 120 -14.72 -2.69 4.39
C VAL A 120 -15.57 -1.45 4.57
N ALA A 121 -15.09 -0.29 4.10
CA ALA A 121 -15.84 0.96 4.16
C ALA A 121 -17.06 0.99 3.22
N ALA A 122 -17.15 0.08 2.25
CA ALA A 122 -18.32 -0.06 1.38
C ALA A 122 -19.32 -1.11 1.90
N ALA A 123 -18.88 -2.02 2.78
CA ALA A 123 -19.71 -3.08 3.33
C ALA A 123 -20.54 -2.61 4.53
N SER A 124 -21.68 -3.24 4.76
CA SER A 124 -22.49 -3.07 5.97
C SER A 124 -21.92 -3.85 7.15
N THR A 125 -21.36 -5.04 6.87
CA THR A 125 -20.62 -5.84 7.84
C THR A 125 -19.32 -6.36 7.24
N ALA A 126 -18.28 -6.44 8.06
CA ALA A 126 -17.01 -7.04 7.71
C ALA A 126 -16.50 -7.86 8.90
N ARG A 127 -15.81 -8.97 8.63
CA ARG A 127 -15.08 -9.73 9.65
C ARG A 127 -13.96 -10.54 9.03
N TRP A 128 -12.91 -10.77 9.80
CA TRP A 128 -11.95 -11.82 9.48
C TRP A 128 -12.57 -13.19 9.74
N SER A 129 -12.29 -14.15 8.86
CA SER A 129 -12.51 -15.57 9.09
C SER A 129 -11.16 -16.24 9.27
N GLU A 130 -11.08 -17.19 10.19
CA GLU A 130 -9.96 -18.13 10.22
C GLU A 130 -9.99 -18.90 8.91
N GLY A 131 -8.90 -18.80 8.15
CA GLY A 131 -8.69 -19.56 6.92
C GLY A 131 -7.89 -20.81 7.23
N ASP A 132 -8.05 -21.83 6.40
CA ASP A 132 -7.33 -23.11 6.53
C ASP A 132 -5.84 -23.02 6.12
N THR A 133 -5.35 -21.84 5.77
CA THR A 133 -4.00 -21.63 5.23
C THR A 133 -3.28 -20.55 6.02
N PRO A 134 -2.12 -20.84 6.62
CA PRO A 134 -1.45 -19.94 7.55
C PRO A 134 -1.02 -18.60 6.91
N ASP A 135 -0.71 -18.60 5.61
CA ASP A 135 -0.20 -17.40 4.92
C ASP A 135 -1.31 -16.47 4.39
N PHE A 136 -2.59 -16.84 4.57
CA PHE A 136 -3.73 -16.10 4.03
C PHE A 136 -4.81 -15.88 5.08
N ALA A 137 -5.49 -14.75 4.97
CA ALA A 137 -6.66 -14.40 5.75
C ALA A 137 -7.85 -14.14 4.85
N ASP A 138 -9.02 -14.62 5.26
CA ASP A 138 -10.26 -14.41 4.54
C ASP A 138 -11.04 -13.25 5.18
N LEU A 139 -11.30 -12.22 4.38
CA LEU A 139 -12.14 -11.08 4.75
C LEU A 139 -13.56 -11.33 4.23
N VAL A 140 -14.50 -11.56 5.14
CA VAL A 140 -15.91 -11.78 4.82
C VAL A 140 -16.67 -10.45 4.91
N LEU A 141 -17.30 -10.06 3.81
CA LEU A 141 -18.06 -8.84 3.62
C LEU A 141 -19.54 -9.18 3.42
N ASP A 142 -20.41 -8.51 4.17
CA ASP A 142 -21.87 -8.66 4.10
C ASP A 142 -22.36 -10.11 4.25
N GLY A 143 -21.59 -10.95 4.94
CA GLY A 143 -21.89 -12.36 5.20
C GLY A 143 -21.86 -13.29 3.98
N ALA A 144 -21.53 -12.78 2.79
CA ALA A 144 -21.60 -13.56 1.55
C ALA A 144 -20.34 -13.47 0.69
N ARG A 145 -19.70 -12.30 0.62
CA ARG A 145 -18.52 -12.09 -0.23
C ARG A 145 -17.26 -12.33 0.58
N THR A 146 -16.43 -13.27 0.14
CA THR A 146 -15.12 -13.52 0.75
C THR A 146 -14.01 -13.00 -0.16
N VAL A 147 -13.11 -12.18 0.40
CA VAL A 147 -11.90 -11.71 -0.25
C VAL A 147 -10.71 -12.34 0.47
N ARG A 148 -9.93 -13.15 -0.26
CA ARG A 148 -8.74 -13.77 0.28
C ARG A 148 -7.53 -12.85 0.13
N LEU A 149 -6.86 -12.56 1.23
CA LEU A 149 -5.76 -11.61 1.33
C LEU A 149 -4.53 -12.29 1.95
N PRO A 150 -3.30 -11.85 1.67
CA PRO A 150 -2.13 -12.27 2.43
C PRO A 150 -2.29 -11.97 3.93
N GLY A 151 -1.80 -12.86 4.80
CA GLY A 151 -1.85 -12.69 6.25
C GLY A 151 -1.26 -11.35 6.71
N ALA A 152 -0.18 -10.90 6.07
CA ALA A 152 0.44 -9.61 6.31
C ALA A 152 -0.52 -8.41 6.14
N VAL A 153 -1.56 -8.51 5.30
CA VAL A 153 -2.59 -7.46 5.18
C VAL A 153 -3.46 -7.40 6.44
N ARG A 154 -3.85 -8.56 6.99
CA ARG A 154 -4.58 -8.62 8.25
C ARG A 154 -3.75 -8.05 9.39
N ASP A 155 -2.48 -8.41 9.46
CA ASP A 155 -1.58 -7.94 10.53
C ASP A 155 -1.37 -6.42 10.46
N LEU A 156 -1.16 -5.88 9.26
CA LEU A 156 -1.10 -4.43 9.05
C LEU A 156 -2.39 -3.73 9.48
N LEU A 157 -3.55 -4.25 9.10
CA LEU A 157 -4.84 -3.64 9.45
C LEU A 157 -5.22 -3.80 10.94
N GLY A 158 -4.50 -4.65 11.68
CA GLY A 158 -4.60 -4.76 13.13
C GLY A 158 -3.75 -3.77 13.91
N ASP A 159 -2.85 -3.02 13.27
CA ASP A 159 -1.96 -2.03 13.89
C ASP A 159 -2.56 -0.61 13.76
N ASP A 160 -2.89 0.03 14.89
CA ASP A 160 -3.44 1.38 14.92
C ASP A 160 -2.53 2.42 14.25
N ALA A 161 -1.21 2.27 14.37
CA ALA A 161 -0.27 3.18 13.73
C ALA A 161 -0.29 3.02 12.20
N VAL A 162 -0.53 1.80 11.70
CA VAL A 162 -0.72 1.56 10.28
C VAL A 162 -2.05 2.14 9.80
N LEU A 163 -3.12 2.06 10.60
CA LEU A 163 -4.38 2.70 10.27
C LEU A 163 -4.23 4.22 10.15
N GLU A 164 -3.45 4.88 11.00
CA GLU A 164 -3.13 6.31 10.86
C GLU A 164 -2.37 6.62 9.56
N LEU A 165 -1.37 5.81 9.20
CA LEU A 165 -0.64 5.95 7.94
C LEU A 165 -1.55 5.76 6.72
N LEU A 166 -2.49 4.81 6.78
CA LEU A 166 -3.50 4.60 5.74
C LEU A 166 -4.44 5.80 5.61
N ARG A 167 -4.87 6.42 6.73
CA ARG A 167 -5.67 7.66 6.69
C ARG A 167 -4.92 8.79 6.00
N GLY A 168 -3.63 8.94 6.32
CA GLY A 168 -2.78 9.95 5.72
C GLY A 168 -2.52 9.72 4.22
N THR A 169 -2.26 8.47 3.83
CA THR A 169 -2.10 8.05 2.44
C THR A 169 -3.37 8.30 1.62
N MET A 170 -4.55 8.13 2.24
CA MET A 170 -5.85 8.31 1.58
C MET A 170 -6.48 9.70 1.81
N ALA A 171 -5.71 10.68 2.28
CA ALA A 171 -6.22 12.02 2.58
C ALA A 171 -6.82 12.75 1.36
N MET A 172 -6.48 12.35 0.12
CA MET A 172 -7.05 12.95 -1.09
C MET A 172 -8.58 12.88 -1.16
N PHE A 173 -9.22 11.88 -0.54
CA PHE A 173 -10.68 11.77 -0.44
C PHE A 173 -11.32 12.84 0.46
N LEU A 174 -10.51 13.49 1.30
CA LEU A 174 -10.92 14.61 2.16
C LEU A 174 -10.51 15.96 1.56
N ASP A 175 -9.31 16.04 1.01
CA ASP A 175 -8.63 17.31 0.75
C ASP A 175 -8.74 17.78 -0.71
N ASP A 176 -9.00 16.89 -1.69
CA ASP A 176 -8.91 17.22 -3.12
C ASP A 176 -10.12 16.78 -3.96
N ASP A 177 -11.31 16.60 -3.38
CA ASP A 177 -12.54 16.18 -4.11
C ASP A 177 -12.38 14.88 -4.93
N VAL A 178 -11.48 14.00 -4.51
CA VAL A 178 -11.34 12.67 -5.11
C VAL A 178 -12.54 11.80 -4.71
N GLU A 179 -13.18 11.20 -5.71
CA GLU A 179 -14.30 10.27 -5.52
C GLU A 179 -13.90 8.82 -5.81
N GLN A 180 -12.95 8.61 -6.71
CA GLN A 180 -12.43 7.28 -7.01
C GLN A 180 -10.91 7.28 -7.07
N LEU A 181 -10.30 6.32 -6.40
CA LEU A 181 -8.89 5.99 -6.51
C LEU A 181 -8.76 4.67 -7.27
N VAL A 182 -8.11 4.70 -8.43
CA VAL A 182 -7.85 3.50 -9.23
C VAL A 182 -6.37 3.14 -9.12
N ILE A 183 -6.07 1.95 -8.61
CA ILE A 183 -4.71 1.44 -8.48
C ILE A 183 -4.49 0.36 -9.53
N GLY A 184 -3.63 0.64 -10.51
CA GLY A 184 -3.24 -0.29 -11.56
C GLY A 184 -2.01 -1.09 -11.18
N LYS A 185 -2.16 -2.42 -11.10
CA LYS A 185 -1.07 -3.40 -10.93
C LYS A 185 -0.60 -3.88 -12.29
N ASP A 186 0.71 -4.03 -12.46
CA ASP A 186 1.36 -4.50 -13.71
C ASP A 186 0.98 -3.70 -14.98
N PRO A 187 1.07 -2.35 -14.98
CA PRO A 187 0.70 -1.52 -16.13
C PRO A 187 1.54 -1.79 -17.40
N GLU A 188 2.68 -2.48 -17.26
CA GLU A 188 3.60 -2.79 -18.35
C GLU A 188 3.34 -4.18 -19.01
N LEU A 189 2.39 -4.97 -18.49
CA LEU A 189 2.06 -6.31 -19.01
C LEU A 189 0.60 -6.38 -19.49
N PRO A 190 0.32 -6.05 -20.76
CA PRO A 190 -1.02 -6.17 -21.34
C PRO A 190 -1.57 -7.60 -21.18
N GLY A 191 -2.79 -7.73 -20.64
CA GLY A 191 -3.46 -9.02 -20.38
C GLY A 191 -3.33 -9.54 -18.95
N ARG A 192 -2.50 -8.92 -18.09
CA ARG A 192 -2.43 -9.18 -16.64
C ARG A 192 -2.76 -7.97 -15.78
N TYR A 193 -3.01 -6.83 -16.42
CA TYR A 193 -3.36 -5.58 -15.77
C TYR A 193 -4.63 -5.74 -14.93
N GLN A 194 -4.49 -5.60 -13.61
CA GLN A 194 -5.60 -5.60 -12.67
C GLN A 194 -5.76 -4.20 -12.09
N GLU A 195 -6.99 -3.68 -12.17
CA GLU A 195 -7.36 -2.43 -11.53
C GLU A 195 -8.19 -2.70 -10.30
N THR A 196 -7.74 -2.14 -9.18
CA THR A 196 -8.54 -2.03 -7.98
C THR A 196 -9.11 -0.62 -7.91
N VAL A 197 -10.39 -0.49 -7.60
CA VAL A 197 -11.07 0.79 -7.40
C VAL A 197 -11.49 0.94 -5.94
N VAL A 198 -11.05 2.02 -5.30
CA VAL A 198 -11.56 2.47 -4.01
C VAL A 198 -12.44 3.68 -4.25
N THR A 199 -13.72 3.55 -3.88
CA THR A 199 -14.71 4.61 -4.05
C THR A 199 -14.98 5.31 -2.73
N ARG A 200 -15.14 6.63 -2.77
CA ARG A 200 -15.54 7.43 -1.61
C ARG A 200 -16.89 6.93 -1.10
N SER A 201 -16.97 6.73 0.21
CA SER A 201 -18.20 6.40 0.90
C SER A 201 -18.30 7.18 2.22
N PRO A 202 -19.51 7.38 2.78
CA PRO A 202 -19.65 8.02 4.08
C PRO A 202 -18.86 7.33 5.20
N ALA A 203 -18.74 6.00 5.14
CA ALA A 203 -17.97 5.23 6.10
C ALA A 203 -16.45 5.39 5.88
N LEU A 204 -15.99 5.46 4.62
CA LEU A 204 -14.59 5.76 4.31
C LEU A 204 -14.23 7.15 4.85
N VAL A 205 -15.05 8.16 4.57
CA VAL A 205 -14.83 9.53 5.07
C VAL A 205 -14.80 9.56 6.60
N ARG A 206 -15.68 8.79 7.28
CA ARG A 206 -15.66 8.67 8.74
C ARG A 206 -14.35 8.07 9.24
N PHE A 207 -13.88 6.99 8.63
CA PHE A 207 -12.60 6.37 8.96
C PHE A 207 -11.44 7.37 8.77
N LEU A 208 -11.38 8.05 7.63
CA LEU A 208 -10.33 9.02 7.32
C LEU A 208 -10.30 10.21 8.30
N ARG A 209 -11.44 10.54 8.92
CA ARG A 209 -11.55 11.57 9.97
C ARG A 209 -11.19 11.06 11.38
N GLY A 210 -10.67 9.85 11.52
CA GLY A 210 -10.28 9.25 12.81
C GLY A 210 -11.33 8.31 13.40
N GLY A 211 -12.43 8.03 12.69
CA GLY A 211 -13.36 6.99 13.08
C GLY A 211 -12.75 5.58 12.98
N PRO A 212 -13.37 4.57 13.60
CA PRO A 212 -12.94 3.19 13.46
C PRO A 212 -13.24 2.64 12.06
N LEU A 213 -12.42 1.71 11.59
CA LEU A 213 -12.71 0.91 10.42
C LEU A 213 -13.69 -0.21 10.85
N ALA A 214 -14.95 -0.12 10.40
CA ALA A 214 -16.01 -1.01 10.88
C ALA A 214 -15.67 -2.50 10.65
N GLY A 215 -15.94 -3.38 11.62
CA GLY A 215 -15.90 -4.84 11.43
C GLY A 215 -14.54 -5.54 11.46
N LEU A 216 -13.41 -4.83 11.49
CA LEU A 216 -12.09 -5.47 11.63
C LEU A 216 -11.60 -5.62 13.08
N VAL A 217 -12.29 -4.98 14.04
CA VAL A 217 -11.96 -5.08 15.46
C VAL A 217 -12.58 -6.35 16.05
N PRO A 218 -11.79 -7.28 16.61
CA PRO A 218 -12.36 -8.36 17.42
C PRO A 218 -12.91 -7.74 18.71
N GLY A 219 -14.23 -7.61 18.81
CA GLY A 219 -14.82 -6.87 19.93
C GLY A 219 -16.34 -6.82 19.94
N GLY A 220 -16.96 -7.99 19.97
CA GLY A 220 -18.38 -8.14 20.25
C GLY A 220 -18.64 -9.52 20.80
N SER A 221 -18.28 -9.77 22.06
CA SER A 221 -18.80 -10.90 22.80
C SER A 221 -20.31 -10.78 22.90
N GLU A 222 -21.04 -11.39 21.97
CA GLU A 222 -22.42 -11.80 22.23
C GLU A 222 -22.35 -12.99 23.19
N ARG A 223 -22.51 -12.70 24.48
CA ARG A 223 -23.02 -13.67 25.43
C ARG A 223 -24.50 -13.39 25.63
N PRO A 224 -25.41 -14.31 25.31
CA PRO A 224 -26.51 -14.61 26.21
C PRO A 224 -26.02 -15.31 27.47
#